data_AF-A0A1G7LI41-F1
#
_entry.id   AF-A0A1G7LI41-F1
#
_cell.length_a   1.000
_cell.length_b   1.000
_cell.length_c   1.000
_cell.angle_alpha   90.00
_cell.angle_beta   90.00
_cell.angle_gamma   90.00
#
_symmetry.space_group_name_H-M   'P 1'
#
loop_
_entity.id
_entity.type
_entity.pdbx_description
1 polymer ?
#
loop_
_entity_poly.entity_id
_entity_poly.type
_entity_poly.pdbx_seq_one_letter_code
_entity_poly.pdbx_strand_id
1 'polypeptide(L)'
;MSTTPTQTYLARTFDDERYAWARHPRVRRRAVVAEAALLVALITATLVAGSTDEGWSTWFFVAWTVGMLGFIPLHSLLNLGIRGVLDRDKRSLDEHQRRLGERSHSAMSWPAAALTFAAVAGAVAVVALTEHVPLALCLGFLLWFTSGLLTYWHLAWTSPEEPADLDA
;
A
#
# COMPACT_ATOMS: atom_id res chain seq x y z
N MET A 1 -9.20 12.73 36.81
CA MET A 1 -8.89 12.00 35.56
C MET A 1 -9.82 12.52 34.47
N SER A 2 -9.30 13.41 33.62
CA SER A 2 -10.05 13.94 32.47
C SER A 2 -9.99 12.91 31.35
N THR A 3 -11.10 12.24 31.06
CA THR A 3 -11.23 11.44 29.85
C THR A 3 -11.38 12.38 28.67
N THR A 4 -10.28 12.69 27.99
CA THR A 4 -10.27 13.49 26.76
C THR A 4 -11.25 12.89 25.75
N PRO A 5 -12.16 13.66 25.14
CA PRO A 5 -13.16 13.08 24.26
C PRO A 5 -12.49 12.56 22.99
N THR A 6 -12.74 11.29 22.70
CA THR A 6 -12.74 10.68 21.34
C THR A 6 -11.38 10.43 20.66
N GLN A 7 -10.45 9.74 21.33
CA GLN A 7 -9.54 8.88 20.55
C GLN A 7 -10.38 7.74 19.94
N THR A 8 -10.51 7.74 18.62
CA THR A 8 -11.19 6.67 17.88
C THR A 8 -10.51 5.32 18.17
N TYR A 9 -11.25 4.22 18.08
CA TYR A 9 -10.69 2.87 18.28
C TYR A 9 -9.44 2.61 17.41
N LEU A 10 -9.43 3.16 16.19
CA LEU A 10 -8.28 3.12 15.29
C LEU A 10 -7.06 3.85 15.86
N ALA A 11 -7.23 5.08 16.34
CA ALA A 11 -6.11 5.84 16.93
C ALA A 11 -5.49 5.09 18.12
N ARG A 12 -6.31 4.46 18.97
CA ARG A 12 -5.83 3.63 20.08
C ARG A 12 -5.03 2.42 19.62
N THR A 13 -5.44 1.76 18.54
CA THR A 13 -4.71 0.60 18.00
C THR A 13 -3.34 0.99 17.44
N PHE A 14 -3.23 2.13 16.77
CA PHE A 14 -1.98 2.61 16.17
C PHE A 14 -0.95 3.11 17.19
N ASP A 15 -1.43 3.64 18.32
CA ASP A 15 -0.59 4.13 19.41
C ASP A 15 -0.37 3.07 20.51
N ASP A 16 -0.83 1.83 20.32
CA ASP A 16 -0.67 0.72 21.28
C ASP A 16 0.77 0.17 21.29
N GLU A 17 1.38 0.13 22.46
CA GLU A 17 2.75 -0.37 22.67
C GLU A 17 2.95 -1.83 22.25
N ARG A 18 1.88 -2.63 22.24
CA ARG A 18 1.94 -4.01 21.72
C ARG A 18 2.37 -4.09 20.25
N TYR A 19 2.18 -3.01 19.49
CA TYR A 19 2.57 -2.90 18.08
C TYR A 19 3.77 -1.96 17.85
N ALA A 20 4.44 -1.49 18.91
CA ALA A 20 5.61 -0.60 18.79
C ALA A 20 6.72 -1.19 17.90
N TRP A 21 6.88 -2.52 17.92
CA TRP A 21 7.83 -3.24 17.07
C TRP A 21 7.62 -2.99 15.57
N ALA A 22 6.38 -2.75 15.12
CA ALA A 22 6.07 -2.46 13.72
C ALA A 22 6.59 -1.08 13.28
N ARG A 23 6.81 -0.17 14.24
CA ARG A 23 7.30 1.20 14.03
C ARG A 23 8.81 1.22 13.74
N HIS A 24 9.55 0.12 13.94
CA HIS A 24 10.98 0.10 13.60
C HIS A 24 11.22 0.30 12.08
N PRO A 25 12.22 1.12 11.68
CA PRO A 25 12.52 1.37 10.27
C PRO A 25 12.75 0.09 9.45
N ARG A 26 13.37 -0.93 10.06
CA ARG A 26 13.61 -2.23 9.42
C ARG A 26 12.31 -2.96 9.10
N VAL A 27 11.33 -2.94 10.00
CA VAL A 27 10.04 -3.62 9.81
C VAL A 27 9.23 -2.88 8.75
N ARG A 28 9.14 -1.55 8.84
CA ARG A 28 8.48 -0.70 7.83
C ARG A 28 9.02 -0.94 6.42
N ARG A 29 10.34 -0.90 6.25
CA ARG A 29 10.98 -1.13 4.94
C ARG A 29 10.77 -2.55 4.43
N ARG A 30 10.82 -3.56 5.31
CA ARG A 30 10.51 -4.95 4.92
C ARG A 30 9.05 -5.11 4.49
N ALA A 31 8.11 -4.46 5.17
CA ALA A 31 6.70 -4.45 4.77
C ALA A 31 6.53 -3.82 3.37
N VAL A 32 7.15 -2.67 3.10
CA VAL A 32 7.16 -2.06 1.76
C VAL A 32 7.73 -3.01 0.71
N VAL A 33 8.89 -3.62 0.98
CA VAL A 33 9.54 -4.56 0.04
C VAL A 33 8.64 -5.78 -0.21
N ALA A 34 7.98 -6.29 0.82
CA ALA A 34 7.07 -7.41 0.67
C ALA A 34 5.81 -7.03 -0.13
N GLU A 35 5.26 -5.81 0.05
CA GLU A 35 4.11 -5.35 -0.75
C GLU A 35 4.51 -5.19 -2.22
N ALA A 36 5.67 -4.56 -2.47
CA ALA A 36 6.21 -4.41 -3.80
C ALA A 36 6.48 -5.78 -4.45
N ALA A 37 7.07 -6.73 -3.73
CA ALA A 37 7.32 -8.07 -4.23
C ALA A 37 6.03 -8.83 -4.54
N LEU A 38 5.00 -8.70 -3.70
CA LEU A 38 3.68 -9.28 -3.94
C LEU A 38 3.03 -8.70 -5.20
N LEU A 39 3.08 -7.38 -5.38
CA LEU A 39 2.52 -6.73 -6.58
C LEU A 39 3.28 -7.11 -7.85
N VAL A 40 4.62 -7.17 -7.80
CA VAL A 40 5.42 -7.67 -8.92
C VAL A 40 5.04 -9.11 -9.25
N ALA A 41 4.90 -9.99 -8.25
CA ALA A 41 4.49 -11.37 -8.47
C ALA A 41 3.09 -11.46 -9.11
N LEU A 42 2.13 -10.64 -8.67
CA LEU A 42 0.78 -10.58 -9.24
C LEU A 42 0.79 -10.07 -10.69
N ILE A 43 1.60 -9.04 -10.99
CA ILE A 43 1.78 -8.52 -12.35
C ILE A 43 2.39 -9.62 -13.24
N THR A 44 3.48 -10.25 -12.79
CA THR A 44 4.13 -11.33 -13.54
C THR A 44 3.18 -12.50 -13.78
N ALA A 45 2.46 -12.95 -12.75
CA ALA A 45 1.47 -14.02 -12.90
C ALA A 45 0.37 -13.67 -13.91
N THR A 46 -0.10 -12.41 -13.89
CA THR A 46 -1.11 -11.90 -14.83
C THR A 46 -0.58 -11.89 -16.27
N LEU A 47 0.66 -11.46 -16.47
CA LEU A 47 1.30 -11.47 -17.80
C LEU A 47 1.52 -12.91 -18.31
N VAL A 48 1.98 -13.81 -17.45
CA VAL A 48 2.17 -15.23 -17.81
C VAL A 48 0.83 -15.86 -18.19
N ALA A 49 -0.21 -15.68 -17.39
CA ALA A 49 -1.55 -16.21 -17.69
C ALA A 49 -2.16 -15.59 -18.97
N GLY A 50 -1.85 -14.33 -19.27
CA GLY A 50 -2.26 -13.68 -20.52
C GLY A 50 -1.46 -14.09 -21.76
N SER A 51 -0.32 -14.78 -21.58
CA SER A 51 0.55 -15.21 -22.69
C SER A 51 0.31 -16.64 -23.15
N THR A 52 -0.56 -17.39 -22.47
CA THR A 52 -0.88 -18.79 -22.78
C THR A 52 -2.17 -18.91 -23.58
N ASP A 53 -2.15 -19.69 -24.66
CA ASP A 53 -3.31 -19.89 -25.55
C ASP A 53 -4.46 -20.72 -24.91
N GLU A 54 -4.21 -21.36 -23.76
CA GLU A 54 -5.16 -22.24 -23.06
C GLU A 54 -6.26 -21.47 -22.28
N GLY A 55 -6.23 -20.14 -22.30
CA GLY A 55 -7.08 -19.31 -21.46
C GLY A 55 -6.63 -19.30 -19.99
N TRP A 56 -7.37 -18.59 -19.13
CA TRP A 56 -6.96 -18.40 -17.74
C TRP A 56 -7.34 -19.60 -16.88
N SER A 57 -6.33 -20.23 -16.27
CA SER A 57 -6.55 -21.40 -15.40
C SER A 57 -7.28 -21.02 -14.10
N THR A 58 -8.05 -21.95 -13.53
CA THR A 58 -8.63 -21.78 -12.19
C THR A 58 -7.57 -21.48 -11.13
N TRP A 59 -6.39 -22.10 -11.25
CA TRP A 59 -5.27 -21.88 -10.33
C TRP A 59 -4.70 -20.47 -10.40
N PHE A 60 -4.71 -19.83 -11.57
CA PHE A 60 -4.37 -18.42 -11.69
C PHE A 60 -5.31 -17.56 -10.83
N PHE A 61 -6.62 -17.74 -10.96
CA PHE A 61 -7.59 -16.97 -10.16
C PHE A 61 -7.42 -17.22 -8.67
N VAL A 62 -7.22 -18.48 -8.26
CA VAL A 62 -6.97 -18.83 -6.84
C VAL A 62 -5.71 -18.12 -6.34
N ALA A 63 -4.59 -18.22 -7.06
CA ALA A 63 -3.33 -17.58 -6.66
C ALA A 63 -3.46 -16.05 -6.62
N TRP A 64 -4.14 -15.46 -7.60
CA TRP A 64 -4.38 -14.02 -7.68
C TRP A 64 -5.23 -13.53 -6.50
N THR A 65 -6.33 -14.22 -6.20
CA THR A 65 -7.19 -13.91 -5.04
C THR A 65 -6.44 -14.07 -3.73
N VAL A 66 -5.68 -15.16 -3.55
CA VAL A 66 -4.87 -15.37 -2.35
C VAL A 66 -3.82 -14.27 -2.20
N GLY A 67 -3.19 -13.84 -3.30
CA GLY A 67 -2.25 -12.71 -3.27
C GLY A 67 -2.94 -11.41 -2.85
N MET A 68 -4.12 -11.10 -3.39
CA MET A 68 -4.90 -9.93 -2.97
C MET A 68 -5.32 -9.98 -1.50
N LEU A 69 -5.71 -11.15 -1.01
CA LEU A 69 -6.04 -11.33 0.41
C LEU A 69 -4.78 -11.22 1.30
N GLY A 70 -3.64 -11.71 0.83
CA GLY A 70 -2.34 -11.59 1.50
C GLY A 70 -1.83 -10.16 1.59
N PHE A 71 -2.26 -9.28 0.68
CA PHE A 71 -1.97 -7.85 0.76
C PHE A 71 -2.59 -7.20 2.02
N ILE A 72 -3.80 -7.60 2.43
CA ILE A 72 -4.53 -6.99 3.56
C ILE A 72 -3.71 -6.98 4.87
N PRO A 73 -3.22 -8.13 5.39
CA PRO A 73 -2.44 -8.13 6.63
C PRO A 73 -1.10 -7.41 6.46
N LEU A 74 -0.51 -7.47 5.27
CA LEU A 74 0.77 -6.82 4.99
C LEU A 74 0.65 -5.29 5.02
N HIS A 75 -0.42 -4.78 4.41
CA HIS A 75 -0.76 -3.37 4.43
C HIS A 75 -1.19 -2.90 5.80
N SER A 76 -1.91 -3.72 6.54
CA SER A 76 -2.23 -3.45 7.94
C SER A 76 -0.95 -3.29 8.78
N LEU A 77 0.05 -4.14 8.57
CA LEU A 77 1.35 -4.04 9.24
C LEU A 77 2.11 -2.77 8.84
N LEU A 78 2.15 -2.44 7.55
CA LEU A 78 2.74 -1.20 7.08
C LEU A 78 2.07 0.02 7.73
N ASN A 79 0.74 0.00 7.79
CA ASN A 79 -0.06 1.06 8.34
C ASN A 79 0.15 1.23 9.85
N LEU A 80 0.30 0.11 10.60
CA LEU A 80 0.75 0.13 11.99
C LEU A 80 2.12 0.80 12.12
N GLY A 81 3.05 0.47 11.21
CA GLY A 81 4.39 1.06 11.20
C GLY A 81 4.41 2.58 10.95
N ILE A 82 3.46 3.11 10.18
CA ILE A 82 3.27 4.56 9.96
C ILE A 82 2.19 5.17 10.86
N ARG A 83 1.78 4.48 11.93
CA ARG A 83 0.75 4.92 12.90
C ARG A 83 -0.59 5.33 12.29
N GLY A 84 -0.95 4.80 11.13
CA GLY A 84 -2.20 5.14 10.47
C GLY A 84 -2.27 6.59 9.98
N VAL A 85 -1.15 7.28 9.77
CA VAL A 85 -1.12 8.72 9.42
C VAL A 85 -1.98 9.08 8.21
N LEU A 86 -2.16 8.15 7.27
CA LEU A 86 -2.97 8.36 6.06
C LEU A 86 -4.44 7.93 6.22
N ASP A 87 -4.76 7.08 7.20
CA ASP A 87 -6.09 6.50 7.42
C ASP A 87 -6.85 7.12 8.60
N ARG A 88 -6.14 7.75 9.53
CA ARG A 88 -6.72 8.42 10.70
C ARG A 88 -7.39 9.72 10.29
N ASP A 89 -8.44 10.10 11.03
CA ASP A 89 -9.03 11.43 10.91
C ASP A 89 -7.96 12.50 11.23
N LYS A 90 -7.88 13.54 10.40
CA LYS A 90 -6.92 14.65 10.54
C LYS A 90 -6.98 15.32 11.91
N ARG A 91 -8.14 15.31 12.59
CA ARG A 91 -8.33 15.85 13.94
C ARG A 91 -7.66 15.01 15.03
N SER A 92 -7.39 13.74 14.74
CA SER A 92 -6.73 12.81 15.66
C SER A 92 -5.21 12.76 15.49
N LEU A 93 -4.67 13.44 14.49
CA LEU A 93 -3.24 13.52 14.21
C LEU A 93 -2.66 14.77 14.86
N ASP A 94 -1.42 14.65 15.34
CA ASP A 94 -0.67 15.84 15.70
C ASP A 94 -0.19 16.62 14.45
N GLU A 95 0.25 17.86 14.66
CA GLU A 95 0.71 18.73 13.56
C GLU A 95 1.93 18.15 12.82
N HIS A 96 2.79 17.41 13.52
CA HIS A 96 3.99 16.82 12.95
C HIS A 96 3.64 15.67 11.98
N GLN A 97 2.81 14.74 12.43
CA GLN A 97 2.24 13.63 11.68
C GLN A 97 1.47 14.14 10.45
N ARG A 98 0.66 15.19 10.61
CA ARG A 98 -0.06 15.81 9.50
C ARG A 98 0.90 16.35 8.44
N ARG A 99 1.94 17.08 8.85
CA ARG A 99 2.98 17.59 7.94
C ARG A 99 3.76 16.47 7.24
N LEU A 100 4.05 15.37 7.93
CA LEU A 100 4.71 14.21 7.33
C LEU A 100 3.85 13.57 6.24
N GLY A 101 2.55 13.38 6.51
CA GLY A 101 1.58 12.89 5.55
C GLY A 101 1.47 13.80 4.32
N GLU A 102 1.31 15.10 4.53
CA GLU A 102 1.21 16.10 3.45
C GLU A 102 2.48 16.17 2.58
N ARG A 103 3.67 16.14 3.20
CA ARG A 103 4.93 16.11 2.45
C ARG A 103 5.04 14.85 1.60
N SER A 104 4.67 13.69 2.14
CA SER A 104 4.73 12.43 1.40
C SER A 104 3.71 12.40 0.26
N HIS A 105 2.50 12.92 0.50
CA HIS A 105 1.48 13.02 -0.54
C HIS A 105 1.91 13.97 -1.66
N SER A 106 2.47 15.14 -1.31
CA SER A 106 3.00 16.09 -2.29
C SER A 106 4.15 15.48 -3.10
N ALA A 107 5.11 14.82 -2.44
CA ALA A 107 6.25 14.17 -3.10
C ALA A 107 5.80 13.07 -4.08
N MET A 108 4.78 12.29 -3.72
CA MET A 108 4.29 11.17 -4.51
C MET A 108 3.15 11.53 -5.48
N SER A 109 2.67 12.78 -5.47
CA SER A 109 1.57 13.22 -6.33
C SER A 109 1.86 13.02 -7.83
N TRP A 110 3.02 13.46 -8.30
CA TRP A 110 3.41 13.29 -9.71
C TRP A 110 3.69 11.83 -10.07
N PRO A 111 4.48 11.06 -9.29
CA PRO A 111 4.64 9.62 -9.53
C PRO A 111 3.31 8.85 -9.57
N ALA A 112 2.39 9.13 -8.64
CA ALA A 112 1.09 8.47 -8.58
C ALA A 112 0.20 8.86 -9.78
N ALA A 113 0.23 10.13 -10.20
CA ALA A 113 -0.48 10.58 -11.40
C ALA A 113 0.09 9.92 -12.66
N ALA A 114 1.42 9.84 -12.80
CA ALA A 114 2.09 9.18 -13.92
C ALA A 114 1.74 7.69 -13.98
N LEU A 115 1.73 7.00 -12.83
CA LEU A 115 1.37 5.58 -12.78
C LEU A 115 -0.12 5.35 -13.06
N THR A 116 -0.99 6.24 -12.59
CA THR A 116 -2.43 6.19 -12.91
C THR A 116 -2.68 6.42 -14.39
N PHE A 117 -1.98 7.37 -15.00
CA PHE A 117 -2.04 7.59 -16.44
C PHE A 117 -1.52 6.36 -17.21
N ALA A 118 -0.40 5.79 -16.78
CA ALA A 118 0.15 4.57 -17.36
C ALA A 118 -0.81 3.38 -17.21
N ALA A 119 -1.53 3.27 -16.09
CA ALA A 119 -2.55 2.25 -15.88
C ALA A 119 -3.67 2.34 -16.94
N VAL A 120 -4.20 3.55 -17.15
CA VAL A 120 -5.26 3.80 -18.13
C VAL A 120 -4.75 3.61 -19.56
N ALA A 121 -3.67 4.28 -19.92
CA ALA A 121 -3.11 4.23 -21.27
C ALA A 121 -2.63 2.80 -21.62
N GLY A 122 -2.01 2.12 -20.66
CA GLY A 122 -1.57 0.72 -20.79
C GLY A 122 -2.76 -0.23 -20.96
N ALA A 123 -3.82 -0.08 -20.16
CA ALA A 123 -5.03 -0.89 -20.33
C ALA A 123 -5.66 -0.68 -21.72
N VAL A 124 -5.80 0.57 -22.18
CA VAL A 124 -6.29 0.88 -23.53
C VAL A 124 -5.42 0.26 -24.60
N ALA A 125 -4.09 0.37 -24.49
CA ALA A 125 -3.15 -0.21 -25.43
C ALA A 125 -3.24 -1.75 -25.47
N VAL A 126 -3.34 -2.41 -24.30
CA VAL A 126 -3.51 -3.87 -24.22
C VAL A 126 -4.79 -4.29 -24.93
N VAL A 127 -5.93 -3.64 -24.67
CA VAL A 127 -7.19 -3.97 -25.36
C VAL A 127 -7.04 -3.75 -26.87
N ALA A 128 -6.45 -2.63 -27.29
CA ALA A 128 -6.31 -2.32 -28.72
C ALA A 128 -5.40 -3.30 -29.46
N LEU A 129 -4.39 -3.88 -28.80
CA LEU A 129 -3.41 -4.79 -29.42
C LEU A 129 -3.77 -6.27 -29.30
N THR A 130 -4.51 -6.64 -28.26
CA THR A 130 -4.75 -8.06 -27.91
C THR A 130 -6.22 -8.44 -27.84
N GLU A 131 -7.13 -7.46 -27.85
CA GLU A 131 -8.57 -7.63 -27.58
C GLU A 131 -8.89 -8.27 -26.21
N HIS A 132 -7.87 -8.46 -25.35
CA HIS A 132 -7.98 -9.23 -24.12
C HIS A 132 -8.40 -8.34 -22.93
N VAL A 133 -9.68 -7.99 -22.87
CA VAL A 133 -10.25 -7.09 -21.83
C VAL A 133 -9.92 -7.51 -20.39
N PRO A 134 -10.03 -8.79 -19.98
CA PRO A 134 -9.67 -9.19 -18.61
C PRO A 134 -8.22 -8.88 -18.25
N LEU A 135 -7.29 -9.06 -19.19
CA LEU A 135 -5.86 -8.80 -18.98
C LEU A 135 -5.61 -7.31 -18.75
N ALA A 136 -6.22 -6.47 -19.59
CA ALA A 136 -6.15 -5.02 -19.45
C ALA A 136 -6.72 -4.53 -18.11
N LEU A 137 -7.83 -5.10 -17.65
CA LEU A 137 -8.43 -4.77 -16.36
C LEU A 137 -7.53 -5.18 -15.19
N CYS A 138 -6.98 -6.40 -15.19
CA CYS A 138 -6.10 -6.85 -14.11
C CYS A 138 -4.81 -6.02 -14.03
N LEU A 139 -4.15 -5.77 -15.16
CA LEU A 139 -2.92 -4.96 -15.18
C LEU A 139 -3.20 -3.49 -14.84
N GLY A 140 -4.25 -2.91 -15.42
CA GLY A 140 -4.69 -1.55 -15.12
C GLY A 140 -5.03 -1.39 -13.64
N PHE A 141 -5.77 -2.35 -13.06
CA PHE A 141 -6.06 -2.37 -11.63
C PHE A 141 -4.79 -2.43 -10.79
N LEU A 142 -3.84 -3.32 -11.08
CA LEU A 142 -2.59 -3.44 -10.31
C LEU A 142 -1.75 -2.16 -10.35
N LEU A 143 -1.64 -1.51 -11.51
CA LEU A 143 -0.91 -0.25 -11.66
C LEU A 143 -1.60 0.91 -10.94
N TRP A 144 -2.92 1.04 -11.10
CA TRP A 144 -3.72 2.02 -10.37
C TRP A 144 -3.65 1.80 -8.86
N PHE A 145 -3.77 0.55 -8.42
CA PHE A 145 -3.68 0.18 -7.02
C PHE A 145 -2.30 0.55 -6.43
N THR A 146 -1.22 0.22 -7.15
CA THR A 146 0.16 0.60 -6.78
C THR A 146 0.31 2.12 -6.64
N SER A 147 -0.38 2.91 -7.46
CA SER A 147 -0.30 4.38 -7.41
C SER A 147 -0.81 4.93 -6.08
N GLY A 148 -1.87 4.32 -5.52
CA GLY A 148 -2.39 4.63 -4.19
C GLY A 148 -1.41 4.30 -3.06
N LEU A 149 -0.54 3.29 -3.25
CA LEU A 149 0.40 2.84 -2.23
C LEU A 149 1.68 3.67 -2.17
N LEU A 150 2.03 4.41 -3.22
CA LEU A 150 3.28 5.16 -3.27
C LEU A 150 3.44 6.12 -2.09
N THR A 151 2.34 6.75 -1.66
CA THR A 151 2.36 7.66 -0.49
C THR A 151 2.66 6.91 0.80
N TYR A 152 2.08 5.72 0.99
CA TYR A 152 2.34 4.84 2.14
C TYR A 152 3.80 4.38 2.15
N TRP A 153 4.30 3.92 1.00
CA TRP A 153 5.67 3.44 0.87
C TRP A 153 6.69 4.54 1.12
N HIS A 154 6.47 5.72 0.53
CA HIS A 154 7.32 6.88 0.74
C HIS A 154 7.35 7.27 2.22
N LEU A 155 6.20 7.34 2.86
CA LEU A 155 6.12 7.67 4.29
C LEU A 155 6.83 6.61 5.14
N ALA A 156 6.58 5.33 4.91
CA ALA A 156 7.24 4.24 5.65
C ALA A 156 8.77 4.26 5.51
N TRP A 157 9.28 4.70 4.36
CA TRP A 157 10.71 4.78 4.07
C TRP A 157 11.39 6.02 4.67
N THR A 158 10.68 7.15 4.69
CA THR A 158 11.20 8.47 5.07
C THR A 158 10.85 8.90 6.49
N SER A 159 9.88 8.24 7.13
CA SER A 159 9.53 8.51 8.52
C SER A 159 10.77 8.32 9.41
N PRO A 160 11.05 9.28 10.32
CA PRO A 160 12.17 9.18 11.23
C PRO A 160 12.06 7.92 12.10
N GLU A 161 13.19 7.50 12.64
CA GLU A 161 13.19 6.53 13.73
C GLU A 161 12.59 7.21 14.97
N GLU A 162 11.65 6.53 15.60
CA GLU A 162 11.16 6.99 16.90
C GLU A 162 12.29 6.79 17.91
N PRO A 163 12.58 7.77 18.78
CA PRO A 163 13.53 7.55 19.85
C PRO A 163 13.06 6.31 20.61
N ALA A 164 13.93 5.31 20.74
CA ALA A 164 13.69 4.25 21.70
C ALA A 164 13.48 4.95 23.03
N ASP A 165 12.36 4.71 23.72
CA ASP A 165 12.13 5.28 25.04
C ASP A 165 13.35 4.91 25.90
N LEU A 166 14.21 5.90 26.15
CA LEU A 166 15.51 5.71 26.78
C LEU A 166 15.41 5.54 28.29
N ASP A 167 14.21 5.33 28.83
CA ASP A 167 13.96 5.20 30.26
C ASP A 167 12.88 4.15 30.54
N ALA A 168 13.30 2.90 30.74
CA ALA A 168 12.58 1.89 31.49
C ALA A 168 13.55 1.16 32.43
#